data_AF-A0A956W0L3-F1
#
_entry.id   AF-A0A956W0L3-F1
#
_cell.length_a   1.000
_cell.length_b   1.000
_cell.length_c   1.000
_cell.angle_alpha   90.00
_cell.angle_beta   90.00
_cell.angle_gamma   90.00
#
_symmetry.space_group_name_H-M   'P 1'
#
loop_
_entity.id
_entity.type
_entity.pdbx_description
1 polymer ?
#
loop_
_entity_poly.entity_id
_entity_poly.type
_entity_poly.pdbx_seq_one_letter_code
_entity_poly.pdbx_strand_id
1 'polypeptide(L)'
;ATTDTDDAEGNVLSRREVPPISEADVQRLTARFTGRICQVPPQYSAIKKQGERAYAVARRGGSAELEARPIVIHDLTVAVSHAGQCLDIGVHCGPGT
;
A
#
# COMPACT_ATOMS: atom_id res chain seq x y z
N ALA A 1 1.86 2.39 12.42
CA ALA A 1 0.88 1.35 12.81
C ALA A 1 0.39 0.67 11.53
N THR A 2 -0.10 -0.57 11.61
CA THR A 2 -0.85 -1.18 10.49
C THR A 2 -2.34 -1.16 10.82
N THR A 3 -3.18 -0.88 9.83
CA THR A 3 -4.65 -0.82 9.98
C THR A 3 -5.32 -1.82 9.04
N ASP A 4 -6.59 -2.13 9.27
CA ASP A 4 -7.38 -3.04 8.42
C ASP A 4 -7.76 -2.45 7.06
N THR A 5 -7.75 -1.13 6.93
CA THR A 5 -8.06 -0.39 5.69
C THR A 5 -6.82 0.13 4.95
N ASP A 6 -5.62 -0.10 5.48
CA ASP A 6 -4.35 0.46 4.99
C ASP A 6 -4.25 2.00 5.05
N ASP A 7 -5.20 2.67 5.71
CA ASP A 7 -5.20 4.14 5.93
C ASP A 7 -5.39 4.51 7.41
N ALA A 8 -5.44 5.81 7.69
CA ALA A 8 -5.58 6.34 9.05
C ALA A 8 -7.00 6.19 9.64
N GLU A 9 -8.01 5.86 8.84
CA GLU A 9 -9.41 5.72 9.27
C GLU A 9 -9.73 4.32 9.79
N GLY A 10 -8.89 3.34 9.48
CA GLY A 10 -9.06 1.94 9.91
C GLY A 10 -8.74 1.67 11.38
N ASN A 11 -9.12 0.48 11.83
CA ASN A 11 -8.78 -0.02 13.15
C ASN A 11 -7.31 -0.45 13.18
N VAL A 12 -6.59 -0.06 14.23
CA VAL A 12 -5.19 -0.47 14.42
C VAL A 12 -5.11 -1.97 14.65
N LEU A 13 -4.46 -2.68 13.72
CA LEU A 13 -4.13 -4.10 13.84
C LEU A 13 -2.85 -4.34 14.64
N SER A 14 -1.83 -3.49 14.41
CA SER A 14 -0.57 -3.61 15.13
C SER A 14 0.21 -2.30 15.20
N ARG A 15 1.03 -2.17 16.25
CA ARG A 15 2.05 -1.12 16.37
C ARG A 15 3.39 -1.78 16.63
N ARG A 16 4.42 -1.32 15.93
CA ARG A 16 5.79 -1.81 16.05
C ARG A 16 6.71 -0.60 15.99
N GLU A 17 7.83 -0.70 16.67
CA GLU A 17 8.91 0.26 16.53
C GLU A 17 9.51 0.14 15.13
N VAL A 18 9.76 1.30 14.50
CA VAL A 18 10.45 1.37 13.22
C VAL A 18 11.93 1.59 13.53
N PRO A 19 12.84 0.69 13.13
CA PRO A 19 14.27 0.91 13.34
C PRO A 19 14.73 2.14 12.55
N PRO A 20 15.88 2.75 12.87
CA PRO A 20 16.42 3.85 12.07
C PRO A 20 16.53 3.46 10.59
N ILE A 21 15.91 4.25 9.73
CA ILE A 21 15.95 4.08 8.27
C ILE A 21 16.84 5.17 7.70
N SER A 22 17.87 4.79 6.95
CA SER A 22 18.70 5.77 6.24
C SER A 22 18.06 6.18 4.92
N GLU A 23 18.42 7.37 4.42
CA GLU A 23 17.99 7.81 3.08
C GLU A 23 18.46 6.82 1.99
N ALA A 24 19.64 6.22 2.15
CA ALA A 24 20.16 5.20 1.25
C ALA A 24 19.30 3.91 1.26
N ASP A 25 18.73 3.54 2.41
CA ASP A 25 17.80 2.40 2.50
C ASP A 25 16.51 2.68 1.73
N VAL A 26 15.98 3.90 1.88
CA VAL A 26 14.80 4.35 1.15
C VAL A 26 15.07 4.34 -0.35
N GLN A 27 16.14 4.98 -0.82
CA GLN A 27 16.49 5.05 -2.24
C GLN A 27 16.65 3.65 -2.87
N ARG A 28 17.30 2.72 -2.15
CA ARG A 28 17.43 1.32 -2.59
C ARG A 28 16.08 0.61 -2.71
N LEU A 29 15.15 0.87 -1.80
CA LEU A 29 13.82 0.29 -1.84
C LEU A 29 12.95 0.90 -2.95
N THR A 30 13.01 2.22 -3.14
CA THR A 30 12.31 2.95 -4.21
C THR A 30 12.54 2.30 -5.57
N ALA A 31 13.79 1.96 -5.90
CA ALA A 31 14.14 1.32 -7.17
C ALA A 31 13.43 -0.02 -7.41
N ARG A 32 13.00 -0.74 -6.36
CA ARG A 32 12.27 -2.01 -6.48
C ARG A 32 10.80 -1.83 -6.82
N PHE A 33 10.24 -0.64 -6.56
CA PHE A 33 8.83 -0.34 -6.80
C PHE A 33 8.60 0.47 -8.08
N THR A 34 9.65 1.06 -8.67
CA THR A 34 9.56 1.74 -9.97
C THR A 34 9.51 0.73 -11.13
N GLY A 35 8.65 0.99 -12.11
CA GLY A 35 8.45 0.12 -13.28
C GLY A 35 7.22 -0.78 -13.17
N ARG A 36 7.25 -1.93 -13.85
CA ARG A 36 6.13 -2.89 -13.86
C ARG A 36 6.25 -3.83 -12.66
N ILE A 37 5.23 -3.84 -11.81
CA ILE A 37 5.16 -4.70 -10.62
C ILE A 37 3.77 -5.34 -10.51
N CYS A 38 3.67 -6.41 -9.72
CA CYS A 38 2.39 -7.04 -9.39
C CYS A 38 1.93 -6.57 -8.01
N GLN A 39 0.72 -6.01 -7.94
CA GLN A 39 0.12 -5.54 -6.69
C GLN A 39 -1.17 -6.30 -6.41
N VAL A 40 -1.32 -6.79 -5.17
CA VAL A 40 -2.61 -7.27 -4.66
C VAL A 40 -3.39 -6.04 -4.18
N PRO A 41 -4.58 -5.77 -4.72
CA PRO A 41 -5.40 -4.65 -4.27
C PRO A 41 -5.84 -4.81 -2.81
N PRO A 42 -6.12 -3.70 -2.10
CA PRO A 42 -6.58 -3.77 -0.72
C PRO A 42 -7.97 -4.38 -0.62
N GLN A 43 -8.28 -4.95 0.54
CA GLN A 43 -9.60 -5.53 0.86
C GLN A 43 -10.70 -4.46 0.79
N TYR A 44 -10.39 -3.24 1.22
CA TYR A 44 -11.28 -2.09 1.12
C TYR A 44 -11.19 -1.42 -0.26
N SER A 45 -11.46 -2.18 -1.32
CA SER A 45 -11.48 -1.68 -2.70
C SER A 45 -12.82 -1.95 -3.39
N ALA A 46 -13.09 -1.17 -4.44
CA ALA A 46 -14.25 -1.40 -5.30
C ALA A 46 -14.11 -2.62 -6.23
N ILE A 47 -13.08 -3.46 -6.10
CA ILE A 47 -12.91 -4.59 -7.02
C ILE A 47 -14.01 -5.63 -6.78
N LYS A 48 -14.54 -6.21 -7.86
CA LYS A 48 -15.51 -7.31 -7.77
C LYS A 48 -14.81 -8.65 -7.94
N LYS A 49 -15.10 -9.60 -7.05
CA LYS A 49 -14.75 -11.02 -7.20
C LYS A 49 -16.01 -11.83 -6.98
N GLN A 50 -16.29 -12.77 -7.89
CA GLN A 50 -17.47 -13.65 -7.83
C GLN A 50 -18.82 -12.90 -7.61
N GLY A 51 -18.97 -11.71 -8.20
CA GLY A 51 -20.19 -10.92 -8.13
C GLY A 51 -20.28 -9.93 -6.96
N GLU A 52 -19.41 -10.04 -5.95
CA GLU A 52 -19.40 -9.16 -4.78
C GLU A 52 -18.21 -8.19 -4.78
N ARG A 53 -18.40 -6.99 -4.23
CA ARG A 53 -17.32 -6.00 -4.05
C ARG A 53 -16.46 -6.38 -2.84
N ALA A 54 -15.13 -6.27 -2.96
CA ALA A 54 -14.19 -6.62 -1.89
C ALA A 54 -14.49 -5.88 -0.58
N TYR A 55 -14.74 -4.56 -0.64
CA TYR A 55 -15.08 -3.78 0.55
C TYR A 55 -16.37 -4.27 1.24
N ALA A 56 -17.32 -4.85 0.50
CA ALA A 56 -18.58 -5.34 1.07
C ALA A 56 -18.35 -6.63 1.86
N VAL A 57 -17.44 -7.49 1.39
CA VAL A 57 -16.99 -8.68 2.11
C VAL A 57 -16.20 -8.26 3.37
N ALA A 58 -15.25 -7.32 3.23
CA ALA A 58 -14.43 -6.81 4.33
C ALA A 58 -15.26 -6.19 5.46
N ARG A 59 -16.26 -5.36 5.13
CA ARG A 59 -17.17 -4.75 6.13
C ARG A 59 -18.03 -5.75 6.90
N ARG A 60 -18.22 -6.97 6.39
CA ARG A 60 -18.89 -8.06 7.12
C ARG A 60 -17.91 -8.91 7.94
N GLY A 61 -16.64 -8.50 8.04
CA GLY A 61 -15.57 -9.22 8.72
C GLY A 61 -14.95 -10.35 7.90
N GLY A 62 -15.29 -10.47 6.61
CA GLY A 62 -14.69 -11.46 5.71
C GLY A 62 -13.44 -10.94 4.99
N SER A 63 -12.85 -11.77 4.15
CA SER A 63 -11.76 -11.39 3.24
C SER A 63 -12.08 -11.89 1.83
N ALA A 64 -11.96 -11.02 0.84
CA ALA A 64 -12.10 -11.39 -0.56
C ALA A 64 -10.78 -11.96 -1.09
N GLU A 65 -10.87 -13.02 -1.91
CA GLU A 65 -9.72 -13.56 -2.64
C GLU A 65 -9.36 -12.65 -3.81
N LEU A 66 -8.38 -11.77 -3.57
CA LEU A 66 -7.89 -10.81 -4.55
C LEU A 66 -6.60 -11.34 -5.20
N GLU A 67 -6.58 -11.39 -6.52
CA GLU A 67 -5.41 -11.77 -7.30
C GLU A 67 -4.51 -10.56 -7.53
N ALA A 68 -3.19 -10.81 -7.55
CA ALA A 68 -2.22 -9.78 -7.92
C ALA A 68 -2.42 -9.39 -9.39
N ARG A 69 -2.41 -8.08 -9.67
CA ARG A 69 -2.52 -7.54 -11.02
C ARG A 69 -1.30 -6.69 -11.37
N PRO A 70 -0.90 -6.65 -12.65
CA PRO A 70 0.20 -5.79 -13.07
C PRO A 70 -0.22 -4.32 -12.96
N ILE A 71 0.66 -3.51 -12.38
CA ILE A 71 0.59 -2.05 -12.37
C ILE A 71 1.91 -1.48 -12.88
N VAL A 72 1.92 -0.18 -13.14
CA VAL A 72 3.14 0.54 -13.57
C VAL A 72 3.32 1.78 -12.71
N ILE A 73 4.46 1.85 -12.04
CA ILE A 73 4.94 3.06 -11.38
C ILE A 73 5.91 3.74 -12.34
N HIS A 74 5.51 4.89 -12.91
CA HIS A 74 6.31 5.64 -13.88
C HIS A 74 7.43 6.42 -13.20
N ASP A 75 7.14 7.02 -12.06
CA ASP A 75 8.10 7.75 -11.23
C ASP A 75 7.73 7.61 -9.75
N LEU A 76 8.75 7.50 -8.91
CA LEU A 76 8.59 7.36 -7.46
C LEU A 76 9.70 8.12 -6.75
N THR A 77 9.31 9.11 -5.95
CA THR A 77 10.20 9.86 -5.07
C THR A 77 9.78 9.60 -3.63
N VAL A 78 10.76 9.39 -2.75
CA VAL A 78 10.50 9.11 -1.33
C VAL A 78 11.51 9.88 -0.49
N ALA A 79 11.01 10.66 0.46
CA ALA A 79 11.83 11.40 1.41
C ALA A 79 11.46 11.01 2.85
N VAL A 80 12.46 10.95 3.72
CA VAL A 80 12.24 10.71 5.15
C VAL A 80 11.87 12.04 5.81
N SER A 81 10.73 12.06 6.51
CA SER A 81 10.24 13.24 7.23
C SER A 81 9.93 12.89 8.70
N HIS A 82 9.59 13.91 9.49
CA HIS A 82 9.18 13.77 10.89
C HIS A 82 10.15 12.92 11.76
N ALA A 83 11.44 13.26 11.70
CA ALA A 83 12.51 12.57 12.43
C ALA A 83 12.56 11.04 12.20
N GLY A 84 12.22 10.58 10.98
CA GLY A 84 12.25 9.16 10.63
C GLY A 84 10.93 8.41 10.83
N GLN A 85 9.88 9.09 11.28
CA GLN A 85 8.59 8.48 11.56
C GLN A 85 7.60 8.57 10.39
N CYS A 86 7.91 9.42 9.41
CA CYS A 86 7.08 9.62 8.23
C CYS A 86 7.92 9.49 6.95
N LEU A 87 7.26 9.07 5.88
CA LEU A 87 7.80 9.10 4.53
C LEU A 87 6.88 9.98 3.68
N ASP A 88 7.45 11.00 3.05
CA ASP A 88 6.76 11.80 2.06
C ASP A 88 6.97 11.13 0.70
N ILE A 89 5.89 10.75 0.02
CA ILE A 89 5.93 9.95 -1.20
C ILE A 89 5.29 10.74 -2.34
N GLY A 90 6.06 10.99 -3.39
CA GLY A 90 5.57 11.46 -4.68
C GLY A 90 5.51 10.30 -5.66
N VAL A 91 4.34 10.06 -6.28
CA VAL A 91 4.16 8.94 -7.19
C VAL A 91 3.42 9.36 -8.47
N HIS A 92 3.96 8.98 -9.61
CA HIS A 92 3.27 8.99 -10.89
C HIS A 92 3.07 7.54 -11.34
N CYS A 93 1.82 7.13 -11.50
CA CYS A 93 1.46 5.73 -11.74
C CYS A 93 0.35 5.58 -12.77
N GLY A 94 0.26 4.37 -13.34
CA GLY A 94 -0.80 4.00 -14.26
C GLY A 94 -2.14 3.75 -13.55
N PRO A 95 -3.23 3.61 -14.33
CA PRO A 95 -4.57 3.38 -13.78
C PRO A 95 -4.65 2.11 -12.92
N GLY A 96 -5.39 2.19 -11.81
CA GLY A 96 -5.64 1.04 -10.93
C GLY A 96 -4.46 0.67 -10.03
N THR A 97 -3.51 1.58 -9.84
CA THR A 97 -2.51 1.53 -8.76
C THR A 97 -3.17 1.85 -7.42
#